data_AF-A0A1G9BM19-F1
#
_entry.id   AF-A0A1G9BM19-F1
#
_cell.length_a   1.000
_cell.length_b   1.000
_cell.length_c   1.000
_cell.angle_alpha   90.00
_cell.angle_beta   90.00
_cell.angle_gamma   90.00
#
_symmetry.space_group_name_H-M   'P 1'
#
loop_
_entity.id
_entity.type
_entity.pdbx_description
1 polymer ?
#
loop_
_entity_poly.entity_id
_entity_poly.type
_entity_poly.pdbx_seq_one_letter_code
_entity_poly.pdbx_strand_id
1 'polypeptide(L)'
;MTLFIYVLTIILNLFVGVRYGKNKNKNINSFIFLLSFISVFLLMAGYRNTSGLSNDLINSEIDYNNVINGMESSYEVGYVFLMKLGGLVTDDFYFFRSGAIGLFLLLFFSAIKKWAPSPHYVISLFCTYLIVLSSEQLRYFLAFVVFSIGLSILIYSKSKRKKLYFNVLLLIASSIHFSFIIYVIFNIKKISLNSKKEKVIAILVILFSMLIFMNDNNIPGLSLLLKYVDNYKIRVYMSQTTSLGFLYPILLHLTSILLTLWAYKLSLRSNQASTLVTSEHVYKLNLLAVVFFPLFMLQWTFYRLARNILIINYYVFSDIRSSRSISYKKRKLFSVAVFLSVIIWFAVDLLITTPASNLLIPFFKENIFFTL
;
A
#
# COMPACT_ATOMS: atom_id res chain seq x y z
N MET A 1 -21.67 15.66 -0.36
CA MET A 1 -21.82 14.59 0.66
C MET A 1 -20.55 13.72 0.81
N THR A 2 -19.91 13.28 -0.27
CA THR A 2 -18.70 12.41 -0.27
C THR A 2 -17.58 12.88 0.67
N LEU A 3 -17.18 14.15 0.60
CA LEU A 3 -16.13 14.72 1.46
C LEU A 3 -16.47 14.62 2.96
N PHE A 4 -17.73 14.84 3.31
CA PHE A 4 -18.20 14.73 4.69
C PHE A 4 -18.06 13.30 5.20
N ILE A 5 -18.53 12.31 4.43
CA ILE A 5 -18.43 10.88 4.80
C ILE A 5 -16.96 10.45 4.90
N TYR A 6 -16.11 10.90 3.98
CA TYR A 6 -14.67 10.66 4.01
C TYR A 6 -14.02 11.19 5.30
N VAL A 7 -14.21 12.47 5.60
CA VAL A 7 -13.64 13.12 6.80
C VAL A 7 -14.21 12.52 8.07
N LEU A 8 -15.52 12.28 8.13
CA LEU A 8 -16.18 11.66 9.27
C LEU A 8 -15.63 10.26 9.55
N THR A 9 -15.42 9.46 8.52
CA THR A 9 -14.84 8.11 8.64
C THR A 9 -13.43 8.17 9.24
N ILE A 10 -12.60 9.12 8.81
CA ILE A 10 -11.25 9.33 9.37
C ILE A 10 -11.33 9.74 10.83
N ILE A 11 -12.14 10.76 11.16
CA ILE A 11 -12.24 11.32 12.52
C ILE A 11 -12.79 10.30 13.51
N LEU A 12 -13.87 9.58 13.17
CA LEU A 12 -14.47 8.56 14.05
C LEU A 12 -13.47 7.45 14.37
N ASN A 13 -12.76 6.94 13.35
CA ASN A 13 -11.75 5.90 13.55
C ASN A 13 -10.55 6.41 14.33
N LEU A 14 -10.07 7.63 14.06
CA LEU A 14 -8.96 8.21 14.79
C LEU A 14 -9.32 8.40 16.27
N PHE A 15 -10.51 8.91 16.56
CA PHE A 15 -11.00 9.12 17.92
C PHE A 15 -11.07 7.82 18.72
N VAL A 16 -11.64 6.75 18.13
CA VAL A 16 -11.71 5.44 18.78
C VAL A 16 -10.34 4.78 18.87
N GLY A 17 -9.55 4.82 17.80
CA GLY A 17 -8.21 4.22 17.73
C GLY A 17 -7.24 4.84 18.74
N VAL A 18 -7.34 6.15 18.98
CA VAL A 18 -6.54 6.85 20.00
C VAL A 18 -6.99 6.47 21.42
N ARG A 19 -8.29 6.22 21.65
CA ARG A 19 -8.82 5.82 22.96
C ARG A 19 -8.54 4.35 23.31
N TYR A 20 -8.30 3.48 22.32
CA TYR A 20 -8.08 2.05 22.51
C TYR A 20 -6.95 1.73 23.53
N GLY A 21 -5.85 2.49 23.51
CA GLY A 21 -4.71 2.32 24.44
C GLY A 21 -4.98 2.64 25.92
N LYS A 22 -6.20 3.06 26.30
CA LYS A 22 -6.58 3.39 27.69
C LYS A 22 -7.22 2.23 28.44
N ASN A 23 -7.85 1.24 27.81
CA ASN A 23 -8.59 0.16 28.52
C ASN A 23 -8.19 -1.26 28.10
N LYS A 24 -8.01 -2.17 29.08
CA LYS A 24 -7.35 -3.49 28.90
C LYS A 24 -8.26 -4.50 28.17
N ASN A 25 -9.58 -4.24 28.19
CA ASN A 25 -10.63 -5.17 27.79
C ASN A 25 -11.64 -4.59 26.79
N LYS A 26 -11.35 -3.47 26.09
CA LYS A 26 -12.34 -2.98 25.12
C LYS A 26 -12.24 -3.78 23.82
N ASN A 27 -13.22 -4.64 23.64
CA ASN A 27 -13.63 -5.18 22.35
C ASN A 27 -13.62 -4.07 21.30
N ILE A 28 -13.15 -4.41 20.10
CA ILE A 28 -13.24 -3.58 18.91
C ILE A 28 -14.68 -3.03 18.82
N ASN A 29 -14.83 -1.72 18.62
CA ASN A 29 -16.16 -1.13 18.47
C ASN A 29 -16.71 -1.60 17.12
N SER A 30 -17.45 -2.72 17.16
CA SER A 30 -17.87 -3.46 15.98
C SER A 30 -18.84 -2.64 15.13
N PHE A 31 -19.65 -1.77 15.76
CA PHE A 31 -20.51 -0.83 15.05
C PHE A 31 -19.69 0.16 14.22
N ILE A 32 -18.72 0.86 14.82
CA ILE A 32 -17.86 1.79 14.08
C ILE A 32 -17.03 1.06 13.03
N PHE A 33 -16.58 -0.16 13.32
CA PHE A 33 -15.82 -0.96 12.37
C PHE A 33 -16.65 -1.31 11.13
N LEU A 34 -17.89 -1.77 11.32
CA LEU A 34 -18.84 -2.05 10.24
C LEU A 34 -19.20 -0.77 9.46
N LEU A 35 -19.49 0.33 10.17
CA LEU A 35 -19.76 1.62 9.56
C LEU A 35 -18.58 2.08 8.69
N SER A 36 -17.35 1.87 9.16
CA SER A 36 -16.13 2.20 8.40
C SER A 36 -15.98 1.36 7.15
N PHE A 37 -16.30 0.06 7.24
CA PHE A 37 -16.31 -0.82 6.07
C PHE A 37 -17.33 -0.34 5.03
N ILE A 38 -18.57 -0.05 5.46
CA ILE A 38 -19.64 0.43 4.57
C ILE A 38 -19.24 1.78 3.94
N SER A 39 -18.76 2.74 4.74
CA SER A 39 -18.32 4.04 4.23
C SER A 39 -17.20 3.90 3.20
N VAL A 40 -16.16 3.11 3.49
CA VAL A 40 -15.04 2.89 2.56
C VAL A 40 -15.50 2.19 1.29
N PHE A 41 -16.38 1.20 1.42
CA PHE A 41 -17.00 0.52 0.28
C PHE A 41 -17.75 1.51 -0.62
N LEU A 42 -18.65 2.32 -0.06
CA LEU A 42 -19.43 3.31 -0.83
C LEU A 42 -18.53 4.38 -1.47
N LEU A 43 -17.51 4.85 -0.75
CA LEU A 43 -16.54 5.81 -1.29
C LEU A 43 -15.79 5.23 -2.49
N MET A 44 -15.32 3.98 -2.41
CA MET A 44 -14.54 3.35 -3.48
C MET A 44 -15.41 2.86 -4.64
N ALA A 45 -16.47 2.09 -4.35
CA ALA A 45 -17.34 1.51 -5.37
C ALA A 45 -18.16 2.56 -6.11
N GLY A 46 -18.55 3.64 -5.42
CA GLY A 46 -19.35 4.73 -6.01
C GLY A 46 -18.57 5.66 -6.94
N TYR A 47 -17.24 5.68 -6.87
CA TYR A 47 -16.42 6.50 -7.76
C TYR A 47 -16.50 5.99 -9.22
N ARG A 48 -16.79 6.90 -10.16
CA ARG A 48 -17.01 6.60 -11.59
C ARG A 48 -16.06 7.27 -12.57
N ASN A 49 -15.28 8.27 -12.16
CA ASN A 49 -14.38 9.01 -13.07
C ASN A 49 -15.07 9.49 -14.37
N THR A 50 -16.29 10.01 -14.27
CA THR A 50 -17.10 10.47 -15.41
C THR A 50 -16.45 11.59 -16.22
N SER A 51 -15.55 12.37 -15.62
CA SER A 51 -14.78 13.39 -16.34
C SER A 51 -13.76 12.82 -17.32
N GLY A 52 -13.40 11.54 -17.17
CA GLY A 52 -12.45 10.85 -18.03
C GLY A 52 -11.02 11.41 -18.00
N LEU A 53 -10.68 12.19 -16.97
CA LEU A 53 -9.36 12.83 -16.83
C LEU A 53 -8.27 11.87 -16.32
N SER A 54 -8.66 10.67 -15.90
CA SER A 54 -7.78 9.55 -15.58
C SER A 54 -8.11 8.34 -16.45
N ASN A 55 -7.09 7.63 -16.91
CA ASN A 55 -7.26 6.53 -17.86
C ASN A 55 -7.32 5.14 -17.20
N ASP A 56 -6.92 4.99 -15.93
CA ASP A 56 -6.78 3.66 -15.29
C ASP A 56 -8.13 2.93 -15.20
N LEU A 57 -9.20 3.64 -14.80
CA LEU A 57 -10.54 3.07 -14.71
C LEU A 57 -11.15 2.78 -16.10
N ILE A 58 -11.00 3.70 -17.05
CA ILE A 58 -11.48 3.55 -18.43
C ILE A 58 -10.82 2.34 -19.10
N ASN A 59 -9.50 2.21 -18.97
CA ASN A 59 -8.77 1.07 -19.52
C ASN A 59 -9.24 -0.25 -18.91
N SER A 60 -9.57 -0.26 -17.61
CA SER A 60 -10.10 -1.44 -16.93
C SER A 60 -11.49 -1.82 -17.43
N GLU A 61 -12.34 -0.83 -17.74
CA GLU A 61 -13.67 -1.02 -18.31
C GLU A 61 -13.61 -1.59 -19.74
N ILE A 62 -12.78 -0.97 -20.60
CA ILE A 62 -12.58 -1.43 -21.97
C ILE A 62 -12.06 -2.88 -21.98
N ASP A 63 -11.06 -3.19 -21.17
CA ASP A 63 -10.46 -4.53 -21.15
C ASP A 63 -11.43 -5.58 -20.57
N TYR A 64 -12.27 -5.22 -19.59
CA TYR A 64 -13.36 -6.08 -19.11
C TYR A 64 -14.32 -6.43 -20.25
N ASN A 65 -14.81 -5.42 -20.97
CA ASN A 65 -15.71 -5.58 -22.10
C ASN A 65 -15.06 -6.41 -23.22
N ASN A 66 -13.76 -6.26 -23.44
CA ASN A 66 -13.03 -7.07 -24.40
C ASN A 66 -12.99 -8.55 -23.99
N VAL A 67 -12.68 -8.83 -22.72
CA VAL A 67 -12.57 -10.20 -22.19
C VAL A 67 -13.90 -10.94 -22.21
N ILE A 68 -15.00 -10.29 -21.84
CA ILE A 68 -16.33 -10.93 -21.90
C ILE A 68 -16.76 -11.23 -23.34
N ASN A 69 -16.29 -10.44 -24.30
CA ASN A 69 -16.49 -10.66 -25.74
C ASN A 69 -15.48 -11.65 -26.35
N GLY A 70 -14.67 -12.32 -25.52
CA GLY A 70 -13.74 -13.36 -25.96
C GLY A 70 -12.43 -12.85 -26.57
N MET A 71 -12.14 -11.56 -26.48
CA MET A 71 -10.87 -10.99 -26.95
C MET A 71 -9.74 -11.25 -25.96
N GLU A 72 -8.50 -11.26 -26.47
CA GLU A 72 -7.31 -11.35 -25.63
C GLU A 72 -7.09 -10.06 -24.83
N SER A 73 -6.73 -10.21 -23.56
CA SER A 73 -6.39 -9.11 -22.67
C SER A 73 -4.88 -8.96 -22.53
N SER A 74 -4.42 -7.72 -22.40
CA SER A 74 -3.02 -7.39 -22.11
C SER A 74 -2.67 -7.44 -20.61
N TYR A 75 -3.66 -7.76 -19.76
CA TYR A 75 -3.50 -7.85 -18.32
C TYR A 75 -3.08 -9.25 -17.86
N GLU A 76 -2.61 -9.32 -16.62
CA GLU A 76 -2.08 -10.53 -16.02
C GLU A 76 -3.19 -11.56 -15.78
N VAL A 77 -2.81 -12.84 -15.91
CA VAL A 77 -3.74 -14.00 -15.91
C VAL A 77 -4.70 -14.03 -14.71
N GLY A 78 -4.25 -13.62 -13.54
CA GLY A 78 -5.07 -13.59 -12.34
C GLY A 78 -6.15 -12.51 -12.40
N TYR A 79 -5.87 -11.34 -13.01
CA TYR A 79 -6.89 -10.32 -13.20
C TYR A 79 -7.86 -10.71 -14.33
N VAL A 80 -7.37 -11.29 -15.43
CA VAL A 80 -8.21 -11.84 -16.50
C VAL A 80 -9.16 -12.92 -15.97
N PHE A 81 -8.67 -13.80 -15.09
CA PHE A 81 -9.51 -14.79 -14.44
C PHE A 81 -10.62 -14.16 -13.60
N LEU A 82 -10.33 -13.09 -12.84
CA LEU A 82 -11.34 -12.35 -12.08
C LEU A 82 -12.38 -11.70 -12.99
N MET A 83 -11.97 -11.11 -14.12
CA MET A 83 -12.89 -10.53 -15.10
C MET A 83 -13.79 -11.60 -15.73
N LYS A 84 -13.25 -12.77 -16.08
CA LYS A 84 -14.03 -13.91 -16.59
C LYS A 84 -15.07 -14.38 -15.57
N LEU A 85 -14.71 -14.49 -14.29
CA LEU A 85 -15.67 -14.78 -13.22
C LEU A 85 -16.74 -13.70 -13.08
N GLY A 86 -16.36 -12.42 -13.23
CA GLY A 86 -17.31 -11.31 -13.28
C GLY A 86 -18.29 -11.42 -14.45
N GLY A 87 -17.78 -11.75 -15.64
CA GLY A 87 -18.55 -11.93 -16.88
C GLY A 87 -19.58 -13.06 -16.81
N LEU A 88 -19.40 -14.03 -15.92
CA LEU A 88 -20.43 -15.05 -15.64
C LEU A 88 -21.62 -14.49 -14.85
N VAL A 89 -21.45 -13.35 -14.17
CA VAL A 89 -22.46 -12.74 -13.30
C VAL A 89 -23.09 -11.50 -13.95
N THR A 90 -22.31 -10.70 -14.67
CA THR A 90 -22.75 -9.43 -15.23
C THR A 90 -21.92 -9.02 -16.45
N ASP A 91 -22.54 -8.30 -17.37
CA ASP A 91 -21.90 -7.56 -18.46
C ASP A 91 -21.51 -6.12 -18.06
N ASP A 92 -22.05 -5.60 -16.94
CA ASP A 92 -21.71 -4.28 -16.41
C ASP A 92 -20.38 -4.31 -15.62
N PHE A 93 -19.34 -3.69 -16.18
CA PHE A 93 -18.05 -3.51 -15.54
C PHE A 93 -18.17 -2.92 -14.12
N TYR A 94 -19.05 -1.94 -13.92
CA TYR A 94 -19.15 -1.27 -12.64
C TYR A 94 -19.84 -2.14 -11.57
N PHE A 95 -20.72 -3.04 -11.97
CA PHE A 95 -21.28 -4.07 -11.09
C PHE A 95 -20.19 -5.07 -10.69
N PHE A 96 -19.42 -5.59 -11.65
CA PHE A 96 -18.25 -6.45 -11.39
C PHE A 96 -17.26 -5.77 -10.44
N ARG A 97 -16.88 -4.52 -10.74
CA ARG A 97 -15.94 -3.72 -9.94
C ARG A 97 -16.43 -3.57 -8.49
N SER A 98 -17.71 -3.26 -8.31
CA SER A 98 -18.29 -3.11 -6.97
C SER A 98 -18.23 -4.42 -6.18
N GLY A 99 -18.57 -5.55 -6.81
CA GLY A 99 -18.44 -6.87 -6.21
C GLY A 99 -16.99 -7.21 -5.82
N ALA A 100 -16.04 -6.98 -6.72
CA ALA A 100 -14.61 -7.21 -6.46
C ALA A 100 -14.07 -6.33 -5.32
N ILE A 101 -14.40 -5.03 -5.32
CA ILE A 101 -14.05 -4.10 -4.24
C ILE A 101 -14.63 -4.57 -2.91
N GLY A 102 -15.91 -4.96 -2.87
CA GLY A 102 -16.57 -5.46 -1.66
C GLY A 102 -15.88 -6.68 -1.09
N LEU A 103 -15.61 -7.69 -1.93
CA LEU A 103 -14.94 -8.93 -1.51
C LEU A 103 -13.52 -8.66 -0.98
N PHE A 104 -12.72 -7.87 -1.70
CA PHE A 104 -11.33 -7.62 -1.29
C PHE A 104 -11.26 -6.66 -0.08
N LEU A 105 -12.18 -5.69 0.04
CA LEU A 105 -12.32 -4.89 1.27
C LEU A 105 -12.68 -5.76 2.48
N LEU A 106 -13.56 -6.76 2.32
CA LEU A 106 -13.89 -7.68 3.41
C LEU A 106 -12.67 -8.46 3.89
N LEU A 107 -11.86 -8.98 2.95
CA LEU A 107 -10.59 -9.66 3.25
C LEU A 107 -9.61 -8.71 3.96
N PHE A 108 -9.49 -7.48 3.46
CA PHE A 108 -8.60 -6.46 4.00
C PHE A 108 -8.98 -6.05 5.42
N PHE A 109 -10.26 -5.70 5.65
CA PHE A 109 -10.77 -5.37 6.98
C PHE A 109 -10.63 -6.55 7.94
N SER A 110 -10.90 -7.78 7.49
CA SER A 110 -10.69 -8.99 8.31
C SER A 110 -9.23 -9.15 8.72
N ALA A 111 -8.28 -8.86 7.83
CA ALA A 111 -6.85 -8.88 8.14
C ALA A 111 -6.45 -7.78 9.13
N ILE A 112 -6.96 -6.55 8.96
CA ILE A 112 -6.75 -5.45 9.92
C ILE A 112 -7.29 -5.86 11.29
N LYS A 113 -8.52 -6.36 11.36
CA LYS A 113 -9.16 -6.81 12.62
C LYS A 113 -8.33 -7.88 13.33
N LYS A 114 -7.73 -8.80 12.56
CA LYS A 114 -6.95 -9.93 13.08
C LYS A 114 -5.57 -9.53 13.60
N TRP A 115 -4.88 -8.65 12.88
CA TRP A 115 -3.45 -8.41 13.08
C TRP A 115 -3.12 -7.04 13.66
N ALA A 116 -3.99 -6.04 13.49
CA ALA A 116 -3.75 -4.71 14.03
C ALA A 116 -4.15 -4.65 15.52
N PRO A 117 -3.24 -4.25 16.42
CA PRO A 117 -3.56 -3.99 17.83
C PRO A 117 -4.65 -2.95 18.02
N SER A 118 -4.67 -1.89 17.19
CA SER A 118 -5.75 -0.91 17.15
C SER A 118 -6.29 -0.78 15.72
N PRO A 119 -7.27 -1.61 15.33
CA PRO A 119 -7.83 -1.64 13.97
C PRO A 119 -8.34 -0.28 13.50
N HIS A 120 -9.03 0.46 14.36
CA HIS A 120 -9.52 1.80 14.05
C HIS A 120 -8.39 2.79 13.75
N TYR A 121 -7.27 2.70 14.47
CA TYR A 121 -6.12 3.58 14.18
C TYR A 121 -5.57 3.28 12.79
N VAL A 122 -5.41 2.00 12.42
CA VAL A 122 -4.97 1.61 11.08
C VAL A 122 -5.95 2.06 10.00
N ILE A 123 -7.25 1.85 10.20
CA ILE A 123 -8.29 2.29 9.26
C ILE A 123 -8.22 3.81 9.07
N SER A 124 -8.02 4.59 10.13
CA SER A 124 -7.92 6.04 10.00
C SER A 124 -6.75 6.47 9.10
N LEU A 125 -5.57 5.85 9.26
CA LEU A 125 -4.39 6.13 8.43
C LEU A 125 -4.58 5.66 6.98
N PHE A 126 -5.18 4.48 6.78
CA PHE A 126 -5.54 3.97 5.46
C PHE A 126 -6.50 4.92 4.73
N CYS A 127 -7.56 5.37 5.42
CA CYS A 127 -8.54 6.28 4.86
C CYS A 127 -7.97 7.67 4.55
N THR A 128 -6.97 8.17 5.27
CA THR A 128 -6.40 9.51 5.00
C THR A 128 -5.72 9.62 3.63
N TYR A 129 -5.27 8.50 3.04
CA TYR A 129 -4.45 8.56 1.84
C TYR A 129 -4.77 7.45 0.83
N LEU A 130 -4.75 6.18 1.26
CA LEU A 130 -4.72 5.05 0.34
C LEU A 130 -6.05 4.80 -0.37
N ILE A 131 -7.18 5.24 0.18
CA ILE A 131 -8.49 4.94 -0.42
C ILE A 131 -8.73 5.66 -1.75
N VAL A 132 -8.24 6.88 -1.91
CA VAL A 132 -8.44 7.69 -3.12
C VAL A 132 -7.73 7.04 -4.31
N LEU A 133 -6.54 6.51 -4.08
CA LEU A 133 -5.79 5.81 -5.13
C LEU A 133 -6.35 4.42 -5.37
N SER A 134 -6.82 3.75 -4.31
CA SER A 134 -7.42 2.42 -4.40
C SER A 134 -8.76 2.42 -5.14
N SER A 135 -9.49 3.54 -5.17
CA SER A 135 -10.72 3.64 -5.94
C SER A 135 -10.47 3.74 -7.45
N GLU A 136 -9.42 4.43 -7.88
CA GLU A 136 -9.06 4.51 -9.30
C GLU A 136 -8.33 3.26 -9.78
N GLN A 137 -7.36 2.77 -9.00
CA GLN A 137 -6.43 1.71 -9.43
C GLN A 137 -6.93 0.32 -9.01
N LEU A 138 -8.06 -0.13 -9.58
CA LEU A 138 -8.74 -1.38 -9.19
C LEU A 138 -7.78 -2.59 -9.13
N ARG A 139 -7.14 -2.94 -10.25
CA ARG A 139 -6.22 -4.09 -10.34
C ARG A 139 -5.09 -4.03 -9.30
N TYR A 140 -4.56 -2.83 -9.08
CA TYR A 140 -3.52 -2.60 -8.09
C TYR A 140 -4.04 -2.80 -6.66
N PHE A 141 -5.23 -2.28 -6.35
CA PHE A 141 -5.88 -2.46 -5.04
C PHE A 141 -6.13 -3.94 -4.74
N LEU A 142 -6.64 -4.71 -5.69
CA LEU A 142 -6.88 -6.15 -5.51
C LEU A 142 -5.58 -6.89 -5.17
N ALA A 143 -4.51 -6.65 -5.94
CA ALA A 143 -3.20 -7.22 -5.67
C ALA A 143 -2.61 -6.74 -4.33
N PHE A 144 -2.78 -5.47 -4.00
CA PHE A 144 -2.33 -4.86 -2.73
C PHE A 144 -2.97 -5.53 -1.52
N VAL A 145 -4.27 -5.83 -1.54
CA VAL A 145 -4.94 -6.52 -0.44
C VAL A 145 -4.36 -7.91 -0.22
N VAL A 146 -4.21 -8.71 -1.28
CA VAL A 146 -3.64 -10.07 -1.19
C VAL A 146 -2.22 -10.03 -0.67
N PHE A 147 -1.41 -9.12 -1.19
CA PHE A 147 -0.04 -8.88 -0.72
C PHE A 147 0.00 -8.48 0.75
N SER A 148 -0.85 -7.55 1.17
CA SER A 148 -0.92 -7.06 2.55
C SER A 148 -1.26 -8.18 3.54
N ILE A 149 -2.16 -9.09 3.16
CA ILE A 149 -2.48 -10.28 3.93
C ILE A 149 -1.27 -11.21 4.02
N GLY A 150 -0.62 -11.50 2.90
CA GLY A 150 0.59 -12.33 2.87
C GLY A 150 1.69 -11.76 3.75
N LEU A 151 1.93 -10.45 3.67
CA LEU A 151 2.95 -9.78 4.44
C LEU A 151 2.61 -9.75 5.93
N SER A 152 1.33 -9.56 6.27
CA SER A 152 0.85 -9.69 7.65
C SER A 152 1.11 -11.10 8.20
N ILE A 153 0.87 -12.16 7.42
CA ILE A 153 1.17 -13.54 7.82
C ILE A 153 2.67 -13.73 8.05
N LEU A 154 3.52 -13.22 7.16
CA LEU A 154 4.98 -13.34 7.28
C LEU A 154 5.50 -12.74 8.60
N ILE A 155 4.95 -11.60 8.99
CA ILE A 155 5.43 -10.80 10.13
C ILE A 155 4.78 -11.26 11.44
N TYR A 156 3.45 -11.35 11.47
CA TYR A 156 2.70 -11.50 12.72
C TYR A 156 2.31 -12.95 13.04
N SER A 157 2.32 -13.86 12.07
CA SER A 157 1.93 -15.25 12.31
C SER A 157 3.01 -16.04 13.04
N LYS A 158 2.57 -16.86 14.01
CA LYS A 158 3.41 -17.87 14.69
C LYS A 158 3.56 -19.17 13.88
N SER A 159 2.88 -19.30 12.74
CA SER A 159 2.93 -20.52 11.93
C SER A 159 4.34 -20.78 11.38
N LYS A 160 4.81 -22.03 11.51
CA LYS A 160 6.06 -22.50 10.86
C LYS A 160 6.01 -22.39 9.33
N ARG A 161 4.81 -22.40 8.75
CA ARG A 161 4.55 -22.31 7.30
C ARG A 161 4.31 -20.87 6.80
N LYS A 162 4.54 -19.85 7.63
CA LYS A 162 4.25 -18.45 7.26
C LYS A 162 4.94 -17.97 5.97
N LYS A 163 6.15 -18.47 5.68
CA LYS A 163 6.86 -18.18 4.42
C LYS A 163 6.19 -18.80 3.20
N LEU A 164 5.73 -20.04 3.32
CA LEU A 164 4.98 -20.70 2.26
C LEU A 164 3.70 -19.92 1.95
N TYR A 165 2.94 -19.55 3.00
CA TYR A 165 1.73 -18.74 2.83
C TYR A 165 2.01 -17.37 2.23
N PHE A 166 3.08 -16.70 2.65
CA PHE A 166 3.52 -15.45 2.02
C PHE A 166 3.81 -15.64 0.53
N ASN A 167 4.57 -16.68 0.15
CA ASN A 167 4.93 -16.93 -1.25
C ASN A 167 3.71 -17.24 -2.11
N VAL A 168 2.79 -18.08 -1.62
CA VAL A 168 1.54 -18.37 -2.34
C VAL A 168 0.74 -17.10 -2.56
N LEU A 169 0.54 -16.28 -1.53
CA LEU A 169 -0.19 -15.02 -1.65
C LEU A 169 0.55 -13.99 -2.51
N LEU A 170 1.89 -13.98 -2.47
CA LEU A 170 2.71 -13.13 -3.32
C LEU A 170 2.57 -13.50 -4.80
N LEU A 171 2.55 -14.81 -5.13
CA LEU A 171 2.31 -15.29 -6.48
C LEU A 171 0.89 -14.93 -6.95
N ILE A 172 -0.12 -15.08 -6.09
CA ILE A 172 -1.50 -14.66 -6.40
C ILE A 172 -1.54 -13.15 -6.66
N ALA A 173 -0.96 -12.32 -5.79
CA ALA A 173 -0.91 -10.87 -5.99
C ALA A 173 -0.19 -10.50 -7.29
N SER A 174 0.93 -11.18 -7.60
CA SER A 174 1.70 -10.97 -8.83
C SER A 174 0.94 -11.41 -10.09
N SER A 175 0.08 -12.43 -9.97
CA SER A 175 -0.81 -12.86 -11.06
C SER A 175 -1.92 -11.85 -11.34
N ILE A 176 -2.29 -11.00 -10.37
CA ILE A 176 -3.23 -9.89 -10.56
C ILE A 176 -2.50 -8.64 -11.08
N HIS A 177 -1.32 -8.35 -10.54
CA HIS A 177 -0.51 -7.21 -10.96
C HIS A 177 0.98 -7.54 -10.82
N PHE A 178 1.70 -7.62 -11.96
CA PHE A 178 3.04 -8.20 -12.00
C PHE A 178 4.05 -7.54 -11.06
N SER A 179 3.94 -6.22 -10.84
CA SER A 179 4.89 -5.47 -10.00
C SER A 179 5.05 -6.00 -8.57
N PHE A 180 4.08 -6.77 -8.06
CA PHE A 180 4.19 -7.37 -6.72
C PHE A 180 5.27 -8.46 -6.64
N ILE A 181 5.71 -9.06 -7.75
CA ILE A 181 6.72 -10.12 -7.73
C ILE A 181 8.03 -9.68 -7.09
N ILE A 182 8.33 -8.37 -7.17
CA ILE A 182 9.55 -7.78 -6.63
C ILE A 182 9.67 -7.96 -5.11
N TYR A 183 8.56 -8.14 -4.39
CA TYR A 183 8.57 -8.35 -2.94
C TYR A 183 9.06 -9.74 -2.53
N VAL A 184 9.46 -10.61 -3.48
CA VAL A 184 10.14 -11.87 -3.19
C VAL A 184 11.40 -11.65 -2.33
N ILE A 185 12.03 -10.46 -2.43
CA ILE A 185 13.18 -10.06 -1.61
C ILE A 185 12.89 -10.15 -0.10
N PHE A 186 11.63 -10.03 0.33
CA PHE A 186 11.26 -10.13 1.75
C PHE A 186 11.38 -11.55 2.32
N ASN A 187 11.66 -12.56 1.50
CA ASN A 187 11.95 -13.92 1.97
C ASN A 187 13.33 -14.10 2.62
N ILE A 188 14.25 -13.14 2.44
CA ILE A 188 15.64 -13.24 2.90
C ILE A 188 15.66 -13.40 4.43
N LYS A 189 16.05 -14.61 4.87
CA LYS A 189 15.66 -15.26 6.14
C LYS A 189 16.25 -14.63 7.41
N LYS A 190 17.24 -13.75 7.30
CA LYS A 190 17.98 -13.22 8.45
C LYS A 190 18.51 -11.83 8.13
N ILE A 191 17.63 -10.85 8.21
CA ILE A 191 18.04 -9.46 8.39
C ILE A 191 18.23 -9.31 9.91
N SER A 192 19.46 -9.18 10.39
CA SER A 192 19.88 -8.93 11.76
C SER A 192 20.35 -7.48 11.84
N LEU A 193 19.82 -6.67 12.76
CA LEU A 193 20.18 -5.23 12.86
C LEU A 193 21.68 -4.97 13.06
N ASN A 194 22.41 -5.97 13.55
CA ASN A 194 23.87 -5.91 13.75
C ASN A 194 24.66 -6.53 12.61
N SER A 195 24.01 -7.06 11.58
CA SER A 195 24.71 -7.69 10.47
C SER A 195 25.37 -6.58 9.64
N LYS A 196 26.72 -6.59 9.61
CA LYS A 196 27.51 -5.74 8.71
C LYS A 196 26.98 -5.83 7.26
N LYS A 197 26.44 -7.00 6.89
CA LYS A 197 25.87 -7.29 5.56
C LYS A 197 24.74 -6.35 5.15
N GLU A 198 23.83 -5.99 6.03
CA GLU A 198 22.71 -5.09 5.69
C GLU A 198 23.15 -3.67 5.43
N LYS A 199 24.04 -3.15 6.28
CA LYS A 199 24.62 -1.83 6.10
C LYS A 199 25.40 -1.79 4.78
N VAL A 200 26.14 -2.86 4.48
CA VAL A 200 26.85 -3.01 3.20
C VAL A 200 25.86 -3.03 2.02
N ILE A 201 24.79 -3.82 2.06
CA ILE A 201 23.78 -3.84 0.99
C ILE A 201 23.16 -2.46 0.80
N ALA A 202 22.76 -1.77 1.88
CA ALA A 202 22.21 -0.42 1.79
C ALA A 202 23.22 0.58 1.20
N ILE A 203 24.49 0.52 1.62
CA ILE A 203 25.58 1.33 1.04
C ILE A 203 25.76 1.01 -0.44
N LEU A 204 25.81 -0.26 -0.83
CA LEU A 204 25.94 -0.68 -2.23
C LEU A 204 24.77 -0.19 -3.07
N VAL A 205 23.55 -0.23 -2.55
CA VAL A 205 22.36 0.31 -3.23
C VAL A 205 22.46 1.83 -3.38
N ILE A 206 22.93 2.54 -2.35
CA ILE A 206 23.13 4.00 -2.43
C ILE A 206 24.20 4.34 -3.46
N LEU A 207 25.35 3.64 -3.45
CA LEU A 207 26.41 3.82 -4.43
C LEU A 207 25.91 3.50 -5.84
N PHE A 208 25.14 2.43 -6.01
CA PHE A 208 24.53 2.09 -7.29
C PHE A 208 23.52 3.16 -7.74
N SER A 209 22.73 3.72 -6.83
CA SER A 209 21.83 4.84 -7.11
C SER A 209 22.60 6.10 -7.51
N MET A 210 23.76 6.37 -6.90
CA MET A 210 24.66 7.45 -7.30
C MET A 210 25.22 7.23 -8.71
N LEU A 211 25.62 5.99 -9.05
CA LEU A 211 26.07 5.66 -10.41
C LEU A 211 24.96 5.85 -11.45
N ILE A 212 23.73 5.45 -11.13
CA ILE A 212 22.55 5.71 -11.98
C ILE A 212 22.33 7.21 -12.15
N PHE A 213 22.44 7.98 -11.08
CA PHE A 213 22.29 9.44 -11.12
C PHE A 213 23.34 10.11 -12.01
N MET A 214 24.60 9.71 -11.87
CA MET A 214 25.71 10.19 -12.70
C MET A 214 25.59 9.76 -14.17
N ASN A 215 24.75 8.76 -14.47
CA ASN A 215 24.45 8.27 -15.81
C ASN A 215 23.06 8.75 -16.30
N ASP A 216 22.68 9.98 -15.96
CA ASP A 216 21.42 10.63 -16.36
C ASP A 216 20.16 9.80 -16.03
N ASN A 217 20.17 9.17 -14.85
CA ASN A 217 19.12 8.26 -14.37
C ASN A 217 18.87 7.02 -15.25
N ASN A 218 19.84 6.66 -16.10
CA ASN A 218 19.84 5.40 -16.83
C ASN A 218 20.62 4.35 -16.06
N ILE A 219 20.08 3.12 -15.95
CA ILE A 219 20.84 2.01 -15.37
C ILE A 219 21.94 1.56 -16.35
N PRO A 220 23.23 1.60 -15.94
CA PRO A 220 24.32 1.12 -16.78
C PRO A 220 24.10 -0.33 -17.23
N GLY A 221 24.20 -0.60 -18.52
CA GLY A 221 24.02 -1.94 -19.11
C GLY A 221 22.57 -2.41 -19.28
N LEU A 222 21.57 -1.66 -18.81
CA LEU A 222 20.16 -2.05 -18.96
C LEU A 222 19.73 -2.11 -20.43
N SER A 223 20.20 -1.19 -21.27
CA SER A 223 19.90 -1.17 -22.71
C SER A 223 20.40 -2.43 -23.43
N LEU A 224 21.50 -3.03 -22.98
CA LEU A 224 22.01 -4.30 -23.51
C LEU A 224 21.08 -5.47 -23.13
N LEU A 225 20.56 -5.48 -21.91
CA LEU A 225 19.61 -6.50 -21.46
C LEU A 225 18.26 -6.37 -22.18
N LEU A 226 17.77 -5.13 -22.37
CA LEU A 226 16.48 -4.88 -23.03
C LEU A 226 16.45 -5.32 -24.51
N LYS A 227 17.61 -5.40 -25.18
CA LYS A 227 17.70 -5.94 -26.56
C LYS A 227 17.25 -7.40 -26.65
N TYR A 228 17.39 -8.17 -25.58
CA TYR A 228 16.99 -9.58 -25.52
C TYR A 228 15.58 -9.78 -24.94
N VAL A 229 14.93 -8.70 -24.49
CA VAL A 229 13.57 -8.75 -23.96
C VAL A 229 12.61 -8.34 -25.07
N ASP A 230 11.94 -9.33 -25.66
CA ASP A 230 10.93 -9.07 -26.68
C ASP A 230 9.55 -8.71 -26.08
N ASN A 231 9.53 -7.65 -25.28
CA ASN A 231 8.30 -7.14 -24.71
C ASN A 231 8.30 -5.61 -24.79
N TYR A 232 7.47 -5.07 -25.68
CA TYR A 232 7.34 -3.63 -25.91
C TYR A 232 7.01 -2.85 -24.63
N LYS A 233 6.12 -3.38 -23.78
CA LYS A 233 5.70 -2.74 -22.53
C LYS A 233 6.86 -2.62 -21.53
N ILE A 234 7.69 -3.65 -21.42
CA ILE A 234 8.89 -3.61 -20.57
C ILE A 234 9.89 -2.58 -21.10
N ARG A 235 10.10 -2.54 -22.43
CA ARG A 235 10.99 -1.56 -23.05
C ARG A 235 10.55 -0.12 -22.77
N VAL A 236 9.26 0.19 -22.94
CA VAL A 236 8.71 1.53 -22.67
C VAL A 236 8.88 1.96 -21.21
N TYR A 237 8.58 1.08 -20.25
CA TYR A 237 8.72 1.44 -18.83
C TYR A 237 10.19 1.60 -18.41
N MET A 238 11.09 0.80 -18.97
CA MET A 238 12.51 0.83 -18.64
C MET A 238 13.31 1.88 -19.41
N SER A 239 12.75 2.47 -20.48
CA SER A 239 13.36 3.55 -21.25
C SER A 239 12.94 4.95 -20.79
N GLN A 240 11.99 5.04 -19.87
CA GLN A 240 11.64 6.31 -19.23
C GLN A 240 12.73 6.68 -18.21
N THR A 241 13.07 7.96 -18.15
CA THR A 241 13.92 8.52 -17.11
C THR A 241 13.13 9.53 -16.31
N THR A 242 13.23 9.44 -14.98
CA THR A 242 12.73 10.48 -14.10
C THR A 242 13.88 11.45 -13.86
N SER A 243 13.65 12.76 -13.95
CA SER A 243 14.66 13.77 -13.58
C SER A 243 14.83 13.80 -12.05
N LEU A 244 14.89 14.97 -11.40
CA LEU A 244 14.99 15.05 -9.93
C LEU A 244 13.72 14.57 -9.19
N GLY A 245 12.66 14.19 -9.91
CA GLY A 245 11.43 13.67 -9.31
C GLY A 245 11.66 12.49 -8.36
N PHE A 246 12.59 11.58 -8.64
CA PHE A 246 12.83 10.40 -7.79
C PHE A 246 13.18 10.74 -6.32
N LEU A 247 13.60 11.97 -6.03
CA LEU A 247 13.89 12.42 -4.67
C LEU A 247 12.66 12.39 -3.77
N TYR A 248 11.48 12.71 -4.28
CA TYR A 248 10.25 12.69 -3.48
C TYR A 248 9.92 11.28 -2.94
N PRO A 249 9.85 10.20 -3.74
CA PRO A 249 9.59 8.87 -3.20
C PRO A 249 10.72 8.35 -2.31
N ILE A 250 11.98 8.77 -2.56
CA ILE A 250 13.09 8.51 -1.62
C ILE A 250 12.82 9.18 -0.28
N LEU A 251 12.50 10.49 -0.26
CA LEU A 251 12.22 11.24 0.97
C LEU A 251 11.03 10.63 1.73
N LEU A 252 9.94 10.30 1.02
CA LEU A 252 8.77 9.65 1.59
C LEU A 252 9.11 8.27 2.20
N HIS A 253 9.94 7.47 1.53
CA HIS A 253 10.41 6.19 2.08
C HIS A 253 11.34 6.39 3.29
N LEU A 254 12.22 7.39 3.26
CA LEU A 254 13.07 7.76 4.39
C LEU A 254 12.24 8.17 5.60
N THR A 255 11.13 8.92 5.44
CA THR A 255 10.24 9.22 6.57
C THR A 255 9.64 7.95 7.18
N SER A 256 9.31 6.95 6.35
CA SER A 256 8.82 5.64 6.80
C SER A 256 9.88 4.86 7.57
N ILE A 257 11.14 4.88 7.11
CA ILE A 257 12.29 4.31 7.82
C ILE A 257 12.50 5.00 9.18
N LEU A 258 12.45 6.33 9.23
CA LEU A 258 12.64 7.10 10.46
C LEU A 258 11.54 6.82 11.49
N LEU A 259 10.28 6.77 11.06
CA LEU A 259 9.15 6.45 11.94
C LEU A 259 9.20 5.01 12.46
N THR A 260 9.56 4.05 11.62
CA THR A 260 9.71 2.63 12.05
C THR A 260 10.93 2.44 12.95
N LEU A 261 12.03 3.17 12.74
CA LEU A 261 13.16 3.23 13.67
C LEU A 261 12.75 3.82 15.02
N TRP A 262 11.96 4.90 15.01
CA TRP A 262 11.46 5.49 16.25
C TRP A 262 10.52 4.53 16.99
N ALA A 263 9.63 3.85 16.28
CA ALA A 263 8.79 2.78 16.84
C ALA A 263 9.64 1.70 17.50
N TYR A 264 10.65 1.17 16.79
CA TYR A 264 11.59 0.18 17.33
C TYR A 264 12.30 0.67 18.60
N LYS A 265 12.83 1.90 18.60
CA LYS A 265 13.48 2.50 19.78
C LYS A 265 12.53 2.65 20.98
N LEU A 266 11.25 2.94 20.73
CA LEU A 266 10.24 2.99 21.79
C LEU A 266 9.90 1.58 22.30
N SER A 267 9.86 0.57 21.42
CA SER A 267 9.63 -0.82 21.79
C SER A 267 10.78 -1.44 22.59
N LEU A 268 12.03 -1.03 22.37
CA LEU A 268 13.18 -1.48 23.19
C LEU A 268 13.03 -1.11 24.66
N ARG A 269 12.36 0.01 24.94
CA ARG A 269 12.08 0.49 26.30
C ARG A 269 10.81 -0.11 26.89
N SER A 270 10.14 -0.98 26.14
CA SER A 270 8.89 -1.63 26.53
C SER A 270 9.16 -3.06 27.00
N ASN A 271 8.50 -3.51 28.07
CA ASN A 271 8.58 -4.91 28.52
C ASN A 271 7.76 -5.88 27.63
N GLN A 272 7.25 -5.43 26.47
CA GLN A 272 6.43 -6.24 25.58
C GLN A 272 7.28 -6.86 24.46
N ALA A 273 7.75 -8.09 24.70
CA ALA A 273 8.59 -8.83 23.76
C ALA A 273 7.97 -8.98 22.35
N SER A 274 6.65 -9.19 22.26
CA SER A 274 5.95 -9.28 20.97
C SER A 274 6.03 -7.99 20.17
N THR A 275 5.81 -6.84 20.81
CA THR A 275 5.87 -5.52 20.17
C THR A 275 7.29 -5.21 19.70
N LEU A 276 8.31 -5.57 20.48
CA LEU A 276 9.71 -5.42 20.10
C LEU A 276 10.04 -6.22 18.83
N VAL A 277 9.70 -7.51 18.82
CA VAL A 277 9.97 -8.40 17.68
C VAL A 277 9.27 -7.89 16.41
N THR A 278 8.01 -7.47 16.50
CA THR A 278 7.27 -6.94 15.35
C THR A 278 7.88 -5.64 14.83
N SER A 279 8.13 -4.65 15.71
CA SER A 279 8.73 -3.36 15.32
C SER A 279 10.09 -3.54 14.67
N GLU A 280 10.91 -4.48 15.17
CA GLU A 280 12.20 -4.82 14.58
C GLU A 280 12.04 -5.39 13.15
N HIS A 281 11.13 -6.35 12.93
CA HIS A 281 10.91 -6.93 11.61
C HIS A 281 10.42 -5.90 10.59
N VAL A 282 9.51 -5.02 10.98
CA VAL A 282 8.96 -3.99 10.08
C VAL A 282 10.02 -2.93 9.77
N TYR A 283 10.81 -2.49 10.75
CA TYR A 283 11.94 -1.59 10.50
C TYR A 283 12.93 -2.18 9.50
N LYS A 284 13.32 -3.44 9.69
CA LYS A 284 14.19 -4.19 8.77
C LYS A 284 13.62 -4.29 7.36
N LEU A 285 12.32 -4.53 7.23
CA LEU A 285 11.64 -4.56 5.95
C LEU A 285 11.75 -3.22 5.23
N ASN A 286 11.53 -2.10 5.94
CA ASN A 286 11.68 -0.76 5.35
C ASN A 286 13.13 -0.49 4.93
N LEU A 287 14.13 -0.95 5.70
CA LEU A 287 15.53 -0.87 5.28
C LEU A 287 15.81 -1.69 4.02
N LEU A 288 15.28 -2.92 3.93
CA LEU A 288 15.46 -3.76 2.75
C LEU A 288 14.81 -3.14 1.50
N ALA A 289 13.67 -2.47 1.67
CA ALA A 289 12.98 -1.78 0.58
C ALA A 289 13.77 -0.60 -0.03
N VAL A 290 14.91 -0.19 0.57
CA VAL A 290 15.86 0.73 -0.08
C VAL A 290 16.38 0.16 -1.40
N VAL A 291 16.39 -1.17 -1.58
CA VAL A 291 16.71 -1.84 -2.86
C VAL A 291 15.81 -1.36 -4.00
N PHE A 292 14.64 -0.77 -3.73
CA PHE A 292 13.76 -0.19 -4.75
C PHE A 292 14.17 1.20 -5.22
N PHE A 293 15.13 1.88 -4.58
CA PHE A 293 15.53 3.25 -4.92
C PHE A 293 15.99 3.42 -6.37
N PRO A 294 16.83 2.53 -6.93
CA PRO A 294 17.15 2.53 -8.36
C PRO A 294 15.93 2.59 -9.28
N LEU A 295 14.84 1.90 -8.91
CA LEU A 295 13.63 1.88 -9.71
C LEU A 295 12.88 3.21 -9.67
N PHE A 296 12.95 3.94 -8.56
CA PHE A 296 12.34 5.28 -8.47
C PHE A 296 13.01 6.27 -9.42
N MET A 297 14.29 6.06 -9.74
CA MET A 297 15.08 6.89 -10.66
C MET A 297 14.71 6.62 -12.12
N LEU A 298 14.42 5.36 -12.46
CA LEU A 298 13.90 5.00 -13.78
C LEU A 298 12.54 5.65 -13.98
N GLN A 299 11.57 5.26 -13.16
CA GLN A 299 10.19 5.67 -13.36
C GLN A 299 9.50 5.98 -12.05
N TRP A 300 8.88 7.16 -12.01
CA TRP A 300 8.15 7.61 -10.85
C TRP A 300 7.16 6.58 -10.30
N THR A 301 6.42 5.89 -11.18
CA THR A 301 5.36 4.93 -10.82
C THR A 301 5.83 3.82 -9.89
N PHE A 302 7.13 3.53 -9.83
CA PHE A 302 7.70 2.58 -8.88
C PHE A 302 7.59 3.04 -7.41
N TYR A 303 7.29 4.31 -7.11
CA TYR A 303 7.01 4.76 -5.73
C TYR A 303 5.89 3.96 -5.05
N ARG A 304 4.97 3.41 -5.86
CA ARG A 304 3.93 2.45 -5.46
C ARG A 304 4.53 1.30 -4.63
N LEU A 305 5.78 0.93 -4.89
CA LEU A 305 6.49 -0.11 -4.16
C LEU A 305 6.75 0.26 -2.68
N ALA A 306 7.12 1.51 -2.40
CA ALA A 306 7.26 2.01 -1.04
C ALA A 306 5.89 2.17 -0.37
N ARG A 307 4.90 2.67 -1.12
CA ARG A 307 3.52 2.88 -0.66
C ARG A 307 2.87 1.60 -0.09
N ASN A 308 3.06 0.44 -0.72
CA ASN A 308 2.45 -0.80 -0.25
C ASN A 308 2.92 -1.25 1.13
N ILE A 309 4.10 -0.80 1.57
CA ILE A 309 4.66 -1.16 2.87
C ILE A 309 3.96 -0.36 3.99
N LEU A 310 3.35 0.77 3.67
CA LEU A 310 2.73 1.68 4.64
C LEU A 310 1.68 0.99 5.52
N ILE A 311 0.89 0.05 4.98
CA ILE A 311 -0.14 -0.63 5.78
C ILE A 311 0.45 -1.44 6.94
N ILE A 312 1.59 -2.10 6.71
CA ILE A 312 2.31 -2.83 7.75
C ILE A 312 2.98 -1.86 8.73
N ASN A 313 3.48 -0.71 8.24
CA ASN A 313 3.95 0.36 9.11
C ASN A 313 2.82 0.84 10.03
N TYR A 314 1.59 1.00 9.51
CA TYR A 314 0.43 1.41 10.30
C TYR A 314 0.08 0.41 11.40
N TYR A 315 0.26 -0.90 11.17
CA TYR A 315 0.05 -1.91 12.22
C TYR A 315 1.03 -1.69 13.38
N VAL A 316 2.32 -1.50 13.09
CA VAL A 316 3.33 -1.17 14.11
C VAL A 316 3.04 0.16 14.80
N PHE A 317 2.58 1.16 14.06
CA PHE A 317 2.23 2.45 14.65
C PHE A 317 1.03 2.32 15.60
N SER A 318 0.08 1.45 15.27
CA SER A 318 -1.04 1.09 16.14
C SER A 318 -0.59 0.34 17.41
N ASP A 319 0.44 -0.50 17.29
CA ASP A 319 1.12 -1.18 18.39
C ASP A 319 1.71 -0.16 19.39
N ILE A 320 2.51 0.80 18.89
CA ILE A 320 3.08 1.88 19.72
C ILE A 320 2.00 2.72 20.38
N ARG A 321 0.93 3.05 19.63
CA ARG A 321 -0.19 3.84 20.15
C ARG A 321 -0.93 3.12 21.28
N SER A 322 -1.14 1.82 21.14
CA SER A 322 -1.89 0.99 22.09
C SER A 322 -1.05 0.50 23.27
N SER A 323 0.27 0.43 23.12
CA SER A 323 1.20 -0.04 24.17
C SER A 323 1.13 0.83 25.42
N ARG A 324 0.93 0.22 26.60
CA ARG A 324 0.85 0.94 27.88
C ARG A 324 2.20 1.18 28.54
N SER A 325 3.19 0.37 28.18
CA SER A 325 4.57 0.51 28.66
C SER A 325 5.26 1.78 28.14
N ILE A 326 4.72 2.42 27.10
CA ILE A 326 5.25 3.67 26.56
C ILE A 326 4.47 4.85 27.15
N SER A 327 5.19 5.86 27.63
CA SER A 327 4.58 7.04 28.26
C SER A 327 3.58 7.74 27.32
N TYR A 328 2.48 8.25 27.87
CA TYR A 328 1.42 8.89 27.08
C TYR A 328 1.93 10.04 26.21
N LYS A 329 2.84 10.89 26.74
CA LYS A 329 3.44 12.00 26.00
C LYS A 329 4.18 11.51 24.74
N LYS A 330 5.02 10.46 24.87
CA LYS A 330 5.75 9.85 23.74
C LYS A 330 4.80 9.25 22.71
N ARG A 331 3.76 8.53 23.16
CA ARG A 331 2.74 7.97 22.27
C ARG A 331 1.98 9.04 21.50
N LYS A 332 1.59 10.15 22.15
CA LYS A 332 0.90 11.27 21.52
C LYS A 332 1.79 11.92 20.46
N LEU A 333 3.04 12.27 20.82
CA LEU A 333 3.99 12.87 19.91
C LEU A 333 4.26 11.98 18.69
N PHE A 334 4.47 10.68 18.92
CA PHE A 334 4.64 9.70 17.85
C PHE A 334 3.41 9.63 16.92
N SER A 335 2.20 9.64 17.48
CA SER A 335 0.96 9.59 16.69
C SER A 335 0.78 10.84 15.82
N VAL A 336 1.15 12.01 16.34
CA VAL A 336 1.14 13.27 15.57
C VAL A 336 2.14 13.20 14.42
N ALA A 337 3.37 12.72 14.67
CA ALA A 337 4.37 12.56 13.61
C ALA A 337 3.92 11.56 12.53
N VAL A 338 3.30 10.45 12.92
CA VAL A 338 2.71 9.49 11.97
C VAL A 338 1.62 10.15 11.12
N PHE A 339 0.69 10.88 11.74
CA PHE A 339 -0.40 11.53 11.01
C PHE A 339 0.12 12.60 10.05
N LEU A 340 1.10 13.41 10.47
CA LEU A 340 1.78 14.36 9.60
C LEU A 340 2.47 13.67 8.42
N SER A 341 3.14 12.54 8.65
CA SER A 341 3.75 11.76 7.57
C SER A 341 2.71 11.27 6.57
N VAL A 342 1.55 10.79 7.02
CA VAL A 342 0.46 10.36 6.11
C VAL A 342 -0.13 11.54 5.33
N ILE A 343 -0.25 12.72 5.94
CA ILE A 343 -0.64 13.95 5.23
C ILE A 343 0.41 14.32 4.17
N ILE A 344 1.70 14.19 4.46
CA ILE A 344 2.76 14.45 3.49
C ILE A 344 2.67 13.46 2.32
N TRP A 345 2.43 12.18 2.58
CA TRP A 345 2.17 11.19 1.54
C TRP A 345 0.97 11.58 0.67
N PHE A 346 -0.15 11.97 1.29
CA PHE A 346 -1.34 12.46 0.59
C PHE A 346 -1.02 13.67 -0.29
N ALA A 347 -0.33 14.68 0.26
CA ALA A 347 -0.02 15.91 -0.46
C ALA A 347 0.93 15.67 -1.64
N VAL A 348 2.01 14.92 -1.43
CA VAL A 348 2.96 14.63 -2.51
C VAL A 348 2.29 13.84 -3.62
N ASP A 349 1.54 12.79 -3.29
CA ASP A 349 0.94 11.93 -4.31
C ASP A 349 -0.21 12.63 -5.06
N LEU A 350 -1.17 13.20 -4.33
CA LEU A 350 -2.44 13.68 -4.89
C LEU A 350 -2.48 15.18 -5.24
N LEU A 351 -1.48 15.96 -4.81
CA LEU A 351 -1.39 17.39 -5.15
C LEU A 351 -0.19 17.71 -6.03
N ILE A 352 0.94 17.01 -5.85
CA ILE A 352 2.17 17.28 -6.62
C ILE A 352 2.25 16.35 -7.83
N THR A 353 2.02 15.05 -7.66
CA THR A 353 2.36 14.07 -8.71
C THR A 353 1.21 13.73 -9.63
N THR A 354 0.00 13.64 -9.07
CA THR A 354 -1.23 13.49 -9.82
C THR A 354 -1.97 14.82 -9.74
N PRO A 355 -2.29 15.48 -10.86
CA PRO A 355 -3.07 16.72 -10.81
C PRO A 355 -4.37 16.48 -10.04
N ALA A 356 -4.68 17.36 -9.08
CA ALA A 356 -5.87 17.21 -8.25
C ALA A 356 -7.16 17.15 -9.09
N SER A 357 -7.18 17.81 -10.25
CA SER A 357 -8.25 17.75 -11.25
C SER A 357 -8.51 16.35 -11.80
N ASN A 358 -7.49 15.50 -11.86
CA ASN A 358 -7.57 14.20 -12.53
C ASN A 358 -8.06 13.09 -11.59
N LEU A 359 -7.85 13.25 -10.28
CA LEU A 359 -8.19 12.19 -9.32
C LEU A 359 -8.87 12.72 -8.06
N LEU A 360 -8.27 13.71 -7.38
CA LEU A 360 -8.77 14.14 -6.07
C LEU A 360 -10.14 14.82 -6.15
N ILE A 361 -10.33 15.73 -7.10
CA ILE A 361 -11.61 16.42 -7.32
C ILE A 361 -12.67 15.44 -7.83
N PRO A 362 -12.41 14.63 -8.88
CA PRO A 362 -13.33 13.59 -9.32
C PRO A 362 -13.74 12.62 -8.21
N PHE A 363 -12.82 12.17 -7.36
CA PHE A 363 -13.13 11.27 -6.24
C PHE A 363 -14.25 11.82 -5.34
N PHE A 364 -14.26 13.13 -5.09
CA PHE A 364 -15.28 13.75 -4.23
C PHE A 364 -16.54 14.18 -4.99
N LYS A 365 -16.43 14.52 -6.28
CA LYS A 365 -17.56 15.04 -7.08
C LYS A 365 -18.32 13.97 -7.86
N GLU A 366 -17.66 12.87 -8.25
CA GLU A 366 -18.18 11.87 -9.19
C GLU A 366 -18.41 10.54 -8.47
N ASN A 367 -19.12 10.61 -7.34
CA ASN A 367 -19.53 9.43 -6.58
C ASN A 367 -21.04 9.23 -6.67
N ILE A 368 -21.48 8.21 -7.40
CA ILE A 368 -22.89 7.98 -7.75
C ILE A 368 -23.81 7.78 -6.54
N PHE A 369 -23.28 7.38 -5.38
CA PHE A 369 -24.09 7.19 -4.18
C PHE A 369 -24.35 8.50 -3.42
N PHE A 370 -23.58 9.56 -3.73
CA PHE A 370 -23.50 10.78 -2.95
C PHE A 370 -23.66 12.06 -3.80
N THR A 371 -23.84 11.91 -5.10
CA THR A 371 -24.25 12.96 -6.04
C THR A 371 -25.77 13.10 -6.01
N LEU A 372 -26.25 14.09 -5.26
CA LEU A 372 -27.52 14.76 -5.44
C LEU A 372 -27.22 16.25 -5.63
#